data_AF-A0A972DXR1-F1
#
_entry.id   AF-A0A972DXR1-F1
#
_cell.length_a   1.000
_cell.length_b   1.000
_cell.length_c   1.000
_cell.angle_alpha   90.00
_cell.angle_beta   90.00
_cell.angle_gamma   90.00
#
_symmetry.space_group_name_H-M   'P 1'
#
loop_
_entity.id
_entity.type
_entity.pdbx_description
1 polymer ?
#
loop_
_entity_poly.entity_id
_entity_poly.type
_entity_poly.pdbx_seq_one_letter_code
_entity_poly.pdbx_strand_id
1 'polypeptide(L)'
;MKRLILNGLVVLLFVLLATPTALSYWQERQLTFDGDRNHQLDNNLNWSPDCRWIAYDTRAFSGGIGNTLTLEKVNIVSQEIVTIYAAPNPDPANGFGPGTAAVSFFPAEDMVIAIRGIDGVQYGGTARFGAMVSPTDGSVGS
;
A
#
# COMPACT_ATOMS: atom_id res chain seq x y z
N MET A 1 -54.74 -3.82 -26.61
CA MET A 1 -53.42 -3.63 -27.27
C MET A 1 -52.73 -2.33 -26.86
N LYS A 2 -53.33 -1.13 -27.07
CA LYS A 2 -52.70 0.17 -26.76
C LYS A 2 -52.26 0.37 -25.29
N ARG A 3 -53.07 -0.06 -24.31
CA ARG A 3 -52.72 0.00 -22.87
C ARG A 3 -51.55 -0.92 -22.48
N LEU A 4 -51.44 -2.09 -23.12
CA LEU A 4 -50.34 -3.03 -22.87
C LEU A 4 -49.01 -2.45 -23.40
N ILE A 5 -49.05 -1.84 -24.58
CA ILE A 5 -47.91 -1.18 -25.21
C ILE A 5 -47.46 0.02 -24.38
N LEU A 6 -48.41 0.83 -23.88
CA LEU A 6 -48.09 1.98 -23.02
C LEU A 6 -47.46 1.55 -21.68
N ASN A 7 -48.01 0.53 -21.03
CA ASN A 7 -47.44 -0.01 -19.80
C ASN A 7 -46.04 -0.59 -20.03
N GLY A 8 -45.83 -1.30 -21.14
CA GLY A 8 -44.52 -1.81 -21.55
C GLY A 8 -43.50 -0.69 -21.77
N LEU A 9 -43.91 0.40 -22.43
CA LEU A 9 -43.06 1.58 -22.64
C LEU A 9 -42.72 2.30 -21.34
N VAL A 10 -43.67 2.42 -20.40
CA VAL A 10 -43.42 3.03 -19.08
C VAL A 10 -42.44 2.18 -18.27
N VAL A 11 -42.62 0.86 -18.23
CA VAL A 11 -41.67 -0.04 -17.54
C VAL A 11 -40.29 0.03 -18.19
N LEU A 12 -40.20 0.02 -19.52
CA LEU A 12 -38.93 0.14 -20.23
C LEU A 12 -38.24 1.48 -19.95
N LEU A 13 -39.00 2.59 -19.87
CA LEU A 13 -38.49 3.90 -19.50
C LEU A 13 -37.93 3.92 -18.07
N PHE A 14 -38.64 3.31 -17.11
CA PHE A 14 -38.15 3.21 -15.73
C PHE A 14 -36.90 2.33 -15.62
N VAL A 15 -36.81 1.24 -16.38
CA VAL A 15 -35.60 0.40 -16.44
C VAL A 15 -34.43 1.18 -17.06
N LEU A 16 -34.65 1.88 -18.18
CA LEU A 16 -33.60 2.66 -18.86
C LEU A 16 -33.12 3.89 -18.05
N LEU A 17 -33.96 4.46 -17.19
CA LEU A 17 -33.58 5.56 -16.31
C LEU A 17 -32.86 5.11 -15.04
N ALA A 18 -33.08 3.87 -14.57
CA ALA A 18 -32.46 3.33 -13.36
C ALA A 18 -31.15 2.55 -13.61
N THR A 19 -30.90 2.09 -14.84
CA THR A 19 -29.67 1.38 -15.20
C THR A 19 -28.38 2.21 -15.24
N PRO A 20 -28.35 3.53 -15.53
CA PRO A 20 -27.09 4.26 -15.66
C PRO A 20 -26.38 4.47 -14.31
N THR A 21 -27.11 4.45 -13.19
CA THR A 21 -26.55 4.66 -11.84
C THR A 21 -26.06 3.36 -11.19
N ALA A 22 -26.59 2.21 -11.61
CA ALA A 22 -26.16 0.89 -11.14
C ALA A 22 -24.83 0.43 -11.75
N LEU A 23 -24.38 1.09 -12.82
CA LEU A 23 -23.07 0.92 -13.44
C LEU A 23 -22.16 2.11 -13.10
N SER A 24 -22.04 2.45 -11.81
CA SER A 24 -20.89 3.23 -11.36
C SER A 24 -19.65 2.36 -11.56
N TYR A 25 -19.04 2.46 -12.74
CA TYR A 25 -17.74 1.86 -13.01
C TYR A 25 -16.76 2.38 -11.96
N TRP A 26 -16.18 1.49 -11.17
CA TRP A 26 -15.09 1.84 -10.28
C TRP A 26 -13.96 2.41 -11.14
N GLN A 27 -13.75 3.72 -11.05
CA GLN A 27 -12.65 4.36 -11.75
C GLN A 27 -11.38 4.08 -10.97
N GLU A 28 -10.40 3.45 -11.62
CA GLU A 28 -9.06 3.32 -11.04
C GLU A 28 -8.48 4.71 -10.83
N ARG A 29 -7.94 4.93 -9.63
CA ARG A 29 -7.27 6.17 -9.28
C ARG A 29 -5.81 5.87 -8.97
N GLN A 30 -4.92 6.42 -9.78
CA GLN A 30 -3.49 6.42 -9.49
C GLN A 30 -3.18 7.36 -8.32
N LEU A 31 -2.47 6.85 -7.31
CA LEU A 31 -2.13 7.61 -6.10
C LEU A 31 -0.70 8.15 -6.11
N THR A 32 0.23 7.43 -6.74
CA THR A 32 1.65 7.80 -6.82
C THR A 32 2.11 7.85 -8.28
N PHE A 33 3.12 8.67 -8.55
CA PHE A 33 3.61 8.95 -9.91
C PHE A 33 5.12 8.78 -10.06
N ASP A 34 5.82 8.41 -8.98
CA ASP A 34 7.25 8.09 -9.03
C ASP A 34 7.46 6.77 -9.80
N GLY A 35 8.28 6.82 -10.85
CA GLY A 35 8.66 5.68 -11.67
C GLY A 35 10.07 5.16 -11.41
N ASP A 36 10.86 5.86 -10.58
CA ASP A 36 12.23 5.46 -10.24
C ASP A 36 12.26 4.39 -9.14
N ARG A 37 11.14 4.21 -8.44
CA ARG A 37 10.95 3.26 -7.35
C ARG A 37 9.64 2.49 -7.53
N ASN A 38 9.63 1.27 -7.00
CA ASN A 38 8.43 0.45 -6.98
C ASN A 38 7.52 0.82 -5.80
N HIS A 39 6.28 0.37 -5.87
CA HIS A 39 5.26 0.54 -4.83
C HIS A 39 4.66 -0.83 -4.53
N GLN A 40 5.38 -1.63 -3.75
CA GLN A 40 5.03 -3.03 -3.55
C GLN A 40 4.10 -3.18 -2.34
N LEU A 41 2.93 -3.75 -2.63
CA LEU A 41 1.92 -4.13 -1.65
C LEU A 41 2.00 -5.65 -1.50
N ASP A 42 2.53 -6.12 -0.37
CA ASP A 42 2.42 -7.54 -0.03
C ASP A 42 0.99 -7.87 0.40
N ASN A 43 0.61 -9.15 0.39
CA ASN A 43 -0.72 -9.58 0.82
C ASN A 43 -0.83 -9.56 2.37
N ASN A 44 -0.80 -8.37 2.96
CA ASN A 44 -0.80 -8.12 4.40
C ASN A 44 -1.66 -6.89 4.76
N LEU A 45 -1.51 -6.35 5.98
CA LEU A 45 -2.31 -5.23 6.47
C LEU A 45 -1.76 -3.87 5.95
N ASN A 46 -1.88 -3.59 4.65
CA ASN A 46 -1.35 -2.35 4.06
C ASN A 46 -2.15 -1.09 4.42
N TRP A 47 -3.38 -1.22 4.91
CA TRP A 47 -4.26 -0.09 5.20
C TRP A 47 -4.13 0.38 6.64
N SER A 48 -4.07 1.70 6.84
CA SER A 48 -4.18 2.28 8.18
C SER A 48 -5.58 2.03 8.76
N PRO A 49 -5.74 2.00 10.10
CA PRO A 49 -7.04 1.73 10.75
C PRO A 49 -8.17 2.70 10.38
N ASP A 50 -7.83 3.94 10.02
CA ASP A 50 -8.76 4.98 9.58
C ASP A 50 -9.06 4.93 8.07
N CYS A 51 -8.49 3.96 7.35
CA CYS A 51 -8.59 3.79 5.89
C CYS A 51 -8.16 5.03 5.10
N ARG A 52 -7.25 5.85 5.64
CA ARG A 52 -6.73 7.04 4.95
C ARG A 52 -5.39 6.82 4.27
N TRP A 53 -4.61 5.84 4.72
CA TRP A 53 -3.25 5.60 4.25
C TRP A 53 -3.05 4.16 3.77
N ILE A 54 -2.21 4.01 2.76
CA ILE A 54 -1.72 2.73 2.27
C ILE A 54 -0.21 2.70 2.42
N ALA A 55 0.33 1.72 3.13
CA ALA A 55 1.77 1.51 3.27
C ALA A 55 2.29 0.49 2.25
N TYR A 56 3.45 0.80 1.68
CA TYR A 56 4.15 0.00 0.69
C TYR A 56 5.65 0.05 0.94
N ASP A 57 6.38 -0.90 0.34
CA ASP A 57 7.84 -0.83 0.28
C ASP A 57 8.33 -0.57 -1.14
N THR A 58 9.56 -0.06 -1.24
CA THR A 58 10.13 0.41 -2.50
C THR A 58 10.99 -0.63 -3.21
N ARG A 59 10.80 -1.92 -2.93
CA ARG A 59 11.70 -3.00 -3.39
C ARG A 59 11.92 -2.94 -4.90
N ALA A 60 13.19 -2.89 -5.31
CA ALA A 60 13.54 -2.96 -6.73
C ALA A 60 13.15 -4.31 -7.35
N PHE A 61 13.07 -4.37 -8.68
CA PHE A 61 12.78 -5.62 -9.40
C PHE A 61 13.79 -6.74 -9.13
N SER A 62 15.02 -6.40 -8.74
CA SER A 62 16.08 -7.33 -8.36
C SER A 62 16.63 -7.02 -6.97
N GLY A 63 17.25 -8.01 -6.33
CA GLY A 63 17.83 -7.88 -4.98
C GLY A 63 16.83 -8.08 -3.83
N GLY A 64 15.53 -8.02 -4.09
CA GLY A 64 14.49 -8.33 -3.11
C GLY A 64 14.56 -7.48 -1.84
N ILE A 65 14.15 -8.04 -0.70
CA ILE A 65 14.07 -7.32 0.58
C ILE A 65 15.43 -6.77 1.02
N GLY A 66 16.52 -7.51 0.79
CA GLY A 66 17.87 -7.08 1.20
C GLY A 66 18.30 -5.75 0.57
N ASN A 67 17.81 -5.46 -0.64
CA ASN A 67 18.14 -4.24 -1.38
C ASN A 67 17.09 -3.14 -1.23
N THR A 68 16.05 -3.37 -0.42
CA THR A 68 14.95 -2.42 -0.24
C THR A 68 15.26 -1.49 0.91
N LEU A 69 15.18 -0.18 0.66
CA LEU A 69 15.72 0.83 1.59
C LEU A 69 14.64 1.67 2.26
N THR A 70 13.44 1.77 1.68
CA THR A 70 12.38 2.60 2.26
C THR A 70 11.07 1.85 2.40
N LEU A 71 10.37 2.20 3.49
CA LEU A 71 8.95 1.94 3.68
C LEU A 71 8.24 3.29 3.62
N GLU A 72 7.15 3.36 2.88
CA GLU A 72 6.43 4.60 2.63
C GLU A 72 4.94 4.39 2.80
N LYS A 73 4.19 5.47 2.98
CA LYS A 73 2.74 5.47 2.94
C LYS A 73 2.23 6.60 2.06
N VAL A 74 1.13 6.35 1.36
CA VAL A 74 0.41 7.37 0.58
C VAL A 74 -0.98 7.61 1.16
N ASN A 75 -1.38 8.87 1.27
CA ASN A 75 -2.72 9.25 1.66
C ASN A 75 -3.68 9.11 0.47
N ILE A 76 -4.79 8.38 0.62
CA ILE A 76 -5.70 8.13 -0.50
C ILE A 76 -6.50 9.36 -0.93
N VAL A 77 -6.61 10.40 -0.09
CA VAL A 77 -7.33 11.63 -0.41
C VAL A 77 -6.36 12.66 -0.99
N SER A 78 -5.35 13.04 -0.21
CA SER A 78 -4.41 14.12 -0.54
C SER A 78 -3.27 13.71 -1.47
N GLN A 79 -3.03 12.40 -1.66
CA GLN A 79 -1.86 11.85 -2.37
C GLN A 79 -0.51 12.24 -1.73
N GLU A 80 -0.53 12.73 -0.48
CA GLU A 80 0.67 12.95 0.30
C GLU A 80 1.41 11.63 0.50
N ILE A 81 2.73 11.65 0.27
CA ILE A 81 3.62 10.51 0.47
C ILE A 81 4.52 10.82 1.68
N VAL A 82 4.60 9.87 2.60
CA VAL A 82 5.44 9.96 3.80
C VAL A 82 6.35 8.75 3.85
N THR A 83 7.66 8.97 4.00
CA THR A 83 8.62 7.91 4.32
C THR A 83 8.49 7.52 5.79
N ILE A 84 8.02 6.31 6.05
CA ILE A 84 7.89 5.74 7.40
C ILE A 84 9.26 5.36 7.94
N TYR A 85 10.08 4.75 7.09
CA TYR A 85 11.40 4.26 7.46
C TYR A 85 12.35 4.37 6.28
N ALA A 86 13.59 4.77 6.58
CA ALA A 86 14.72 4.72 5.66
C ALA A 86 15.87 3.94 6.32
N ALA A 87 16.42 2.97 5.59
CA ALA A 87 17.52 2.15 6.06
C ALA A 87 18.77 3.00 6.36
N PRO A 88 19.37 2.90 7.56
CA PRO A 88 20.67 3.50 7.83
C PRO A 88 21.75 2.78 7.01
N ASN A 89 22.67 3.55 6.43
CA ASN A 89 23.79 3.07 5.60
C ASN A 89 23.36 2.30 4.33
N PRO A 90 22.75 2.97 3.34
CA PRO A 90 22.18 2.33 2.16
C PRO A 90 23.26 1.91 1.16
N ASP A 91 23.83 0.72 1.33
CA ASP A 91 24.56 0.06 0.24
C ASP A 91 23.86 -1.26 -0.12
N PRO A 92 22.84 -1.20 -1.00
CA PRO A 92 22.11 -2.39 -1.43
C PRO A 92 22.97 -3.34 -2.30
N ALA A 93 24.19 -2.95 -2.69
CA ALA A 93 25.04 -3.77 -3.56
C ALA A 93 25.96 -4.72 -2.76
N ASN A 94 26.16 -4.50 -1.46
CA ASN A 94 27.08 -5.31 -0.67
C ASN A 94 26.47 -6.57 -0.06
N GLY A 95 25.14 -6.70 -0.08
CA GLY A 95 24.41 -7.87 0.44
C GLY A 95 24.30 -7.94 1.97
N PHE A 96 24.60 -6.85 2.68
CA PHE A 96 24.42 -6.72 4.13
C PHE A 96 23.12 -5.99 4.45
N GLY A 97 22.61 -6.26 5.65
CA GLY A 97 21.42 -5.59 6.15
C GLY A 97 21.61 -4.08 6.37
N PRO A 98 20.50 -3.37 6.61
CA PRO A 98 19.25 -3.98 7.06
C PRO A 98 18.39 -4.55 5.95
N GLY A 99 18.13 -3.85 4.86
CA GLY A 99 17.02 -4.22 3.98
C GLY A 99 15.67 -4.19 4.72
N THR A 100 14.59 -3.82 4.04
CA THR A 100 13.28 -3.72 4.70
C THR A 100 12.13 -3.93 3.75
N ALA A 101 11.08 -4.66 4.13
CA ALA A 101 9.91 -4.83 3.27
C ALA A 101 8.71 -5.41 4.03
N ALA A 102 7.60 -5.63 3.32
CA ALA A 102 6.41 -6.30 3.86
C ALA A 102 5.83 -5.58 5.09
N VAL A 103 5.70 -4.26 4.97
CA VAL A 103 5.12 -3.39 5.98
C VAL A 103 3.64 -3.71 6.22
N SER A 104 3.22 -3.69 7.48
CA SER A 104 1.85 -3.91 7.92
C SER A 104 1.49 -2.94 9.05
N PHE A 105 0.34 -2.30 8.96
CA PHE A 105 -0.20 -1.50 10.05
C PHE A 105 -0.71 -2.37 11.20
N PHE A 106 -0.55 -1.85 12.42
CA PHE A 106 -1.30 -2.33 13.57
C PHE A 106 -2.75 -1.82 13.50
N PRO A 107 -3.72 -2.64 13.94
CA PRO A 107 -5.13 -2.27 13.86
C PRO A 107 -5.55 -1.20 14.87
N ALA A 108 -4.78 -0.97 15.94
CA ALA A 108 -5.18 -0.12 17.06
C ALA A 108 -4.11 0.88 17.53
N GLU A 109 -2.87 0.74 17.07
CA GLU A 109 -1.73 1.55 17.54
C GLU A 109 -1.13 2.33 16.36
N ASP A 110 -0.53 3.48 16.64
CA ASP A 110 0.23 4.24 15.63
C ASP A 110 1.57 3.56 15.37
N MET A 111 1.50 2.39 14.75
CA MET A 111 2.63 1.52 14.56
C MET A 111 2.48 0.69 13.29
N VAL A 112 3.62 0.40 12.67
CA VAL A 112 3.75 -0.62 11.63
C VAL A 112 4.79 -1.65 12.05
N ILE A 113 4.66 -2.87 11.54
CA ILE A 113 5.70 -3.90 11.57
C ILE A 113 6.17 -4.19 10.15
N ALA A 114 7.46 -4.42 9.97
CA ALA A 114 8.05 -4.81 8.71
C ALA A 114 9.16 -5.85 8.92
N ILE A 115 9.49 -6.61 7.89
CA ILE A 115 10.70 -7.44 7.89
C ILE A 115 11.90 -6.51 7.74
N ARG A 116 12.86 -6.60 8.66
CA ARG A 116 14.11 -5.84 8.63
C ARG A 116 15.29 -6.77 8.90
N GLY A 117 16.37 -6.66 8.12
CA GLY A 117 17.62 -7.33 8.45
C GLY A 117 18.40 -6.66 9.58
N ILE A 118 19.47 -7.31 10.00
CA ILE A 118 20.36 -6.82 11.06
C ILE A 118 21.47 -5.96 10.45
N ASP A 119 21.74 -4.80 11.06
CA ASP A 119 22.73 -3.85 10.55
C ASP A 119 24.13 -4.46 10.52
N GLY A 120 24.81 -4.36 9.37
CA GLY A 120 26.17 -4.88 9.20
C GLY A 120 26.29 -6.40 9.20
N VAL A 121 25.18 -7.14 9.15
CA VAL A 121 25.17 -8.61 9.02
C VAL A 121 24.71 -8.99 7.61
N GLN A 122 25.30 -10.03 7.02
CA GLN A 122 24.89 -10.52 5.71
C GLN A 122 23.39 -10.81 5.70
N TYR A 123 22.65 -10.20 4.77
CA TYR A 123 21.21 -10.35 4.73
C TYR A 123 20.84 -11.80 4.39
N GLY A 124 19.88 -12.35 5.13
CA GLY A 124 19.46 -13.74 4.97
C GLY A 124 18.19 -14.05 5.73
N GLY A 125 17.58 -15.20 5.42
CA GLY A 125 16.32 -15.63 6.04
C GLY A 125 16.38 -15.71 7.57
N THR A 126 17.56 -15.99 8.13
CA THR A 126 17.87 -16.07 9.56
C THR A 126 18.51 -14.81 10.14
N ALA A 127 18.84 -13.82 9.30
CA ALA A 127 19.50 -12.57 9.67
C ALA A 127 18.53 -11.38 9.52
N ARG A 128 17.27 -11.59 9.91
CA ARG A 128 16.17 -10.63 9.83
C ARG A 128 15.12 -10.91 10.88
N PHE A 129 14.37 -9.89 11.25
CA PHE A 129 13.35 -9.93 12.28
C PHE A 129 12.20 -8.97 11.93
N GLY A 130 11.10 -9.06 12.67
CA GLY A 130 10.03 -8.07 12.61
C GLY A 130 10.44 -6.82 13.38
N ALA A 131 10.56 -5.69 12.70
CA ALA A 131 10.87 -4.40 13.30
C ALA A 131 9.61 -3.54 13.34
N MET A 132 9.36 -2.91 14.50
CA MET A 132 8.20 -2.05 14.74
C MET A 132 8.62 -0.58 14.78
N VAL A 133 7.94 0.26 14.02
CA VAL A 133 8.19 1.71 13.96
C VAL A 133 6.87 2.48 13.91
N SER A 134 6.83 3.70 14.45
CA SER A 134 5.70 4.60 14.22
C SER A 134 5.69 5.03 12.75
N PRO A 135 4.54 4.94 12.08
CA PRO A 135 4.39 5.44 10.72
C PRO A 135 4.24 6.96 10.67
N THR A 136 4.15 7.66 11.80
CA THR A 136 3.97 9.11 11.87
C THR A 136 5.29 9.84 11.97
N ASP A 137 6.20 9.38 12.82
CA ASP A 137 7.49 10.05 13.08
C ASP A 137 8.72 9.14 12.90
N GLY A 138 8.53 7.87 12.52
CA GLY A 138 9.61 6.91 12.31
C GLY A 138 10.29 6.45 13.60
N SER A 139 9.75 6.79 14.78
CA SER A 139 10.29 6.36 16.07
C SER A 139 10.16 4.84 16.22
N VAL A 140 11.15 4.21 16.85
CA VAL A 140 11.18 2.75 17.02
C VAL A 140 10.27 2.38 18.19
N GLY A 141 9.37 1.40 17.99
CA GLY A 141 8.57 0.86 19.09
C GLY A 141 9.47 0.16 20.11
N SER A 142 9.29 0.46 21.40
CA SER A 142 10.01 -0.13 22.53
C SER A 142 9.73 -1.62 22.71
#